data_AF-T0Q5E6-F1
#
_entry.id   AF-T0Q5E6-F1
#
_cell.length_a   1.000
_cell.length_b   1.000
_cell.length_c   1.000
_cell.angle_alpha   90.00
_cell.angle_beta   90.00
_cell.angle_gamma   90.00
#
_symmetry.space_group_name_H-M   'P 1'
#
loop_
_entity.id
_entity.type
_entity.pdbx_description
1 polymer ?
#
loop_
_entity_poly.entity_id
_entity_poly.type
_entity_poly.pdbx_seq_one_letter_code
_entity_poly.pdbx_strand_id
1 'polypeptide(L)'
;MDPWCAMESPKVAPANKGPAATTLAPRVRRTLPLLGSVACFRTLPQLAVYTEKHQALAFLDTCLRGVGQCNFQNSPLSGLLFLVALGLSTQGLRMVAFALLGVVSATAFSCLMGLDRSLRAAGLHGYNATLVGCAVHTFFTGDAYGVASLVIVLLSILSVLLATATASALPPGLPTLTFPFQVSIWIYALSTQLYPSLQTMAFPAPRLVLNSTLSTASYDSAAIAQAVFSGIAETFLVGDWFPGSLRSSRQRP
;
A
#
# COMPACT_ATOMS: atom_id res chain seq x y z
N MET A 1 -11.03 7.13 49.96
CA MET A 1 -11.77 5.96 49.45
C MET A 1 -11.28 5.72 48.04
N ASP A 2 -10.32 4.81 47.89
CA ASP A 2 -9.70 4.54 46.59
C ASP A 2 -10.58 3.55 45.80
N PRO A 3 -11.00 3.89 44.57
CA PRO A 3 -11.92 3.08 43.76
C PRO A 3 -11.29 1.79 43.21
N TRP A 4 -10.06 1.44 43.61
CA TRP A 4 -9.27 0.34 43.05
C TRP A 4 -9.15 -0.90 43.95
N CYS A 5 -9.68 -0.87 45.18
CA CYS A 5 -9.62 -2.01 46.11
C CYS A 5 -10.59 -3.17 45.78
N ALA A 6 -11.40 -3.07 44.72
CA ALA A 6 -12.42 -4.07 44.38
C ALA A 6 -12.04 -5.02 43.22
N MET A 7 -10.79 -4.98 42.75
CA MET A 7 -10.31 -5.82 41.64
C MET A 7 -9.25 -6.85 42.08
N GLU A 8 -9.57 -7.65 43.11
CA GLU A 8 -8.83 -8.90 43.34
C GLU A 8 -9.31 -9.97 42.34
N SER A 9 -8.39 -10.45 41.50
CA SER A 9 -8.62 -11.58 40.61
C SER A 9 -8.93 -12.86 41.42
N PRO A 10 -9.89 -13.70 41.00
CA PRO A 10 -10.20 -14.93 41.72
C PRO A 10 -8.98 -15.87 41.81
N LYS A 11 -8.72 -16.40 43.01
CA LYS A 11 -7.65 -17.38 43.26
C LYS A 11 -7.88 -18.63 42.41
N VAL A 12 -6.93 -18.95 41.54
CA VAL A 12 -6.94 -20.15 40.71
C VAL A 12 -6.90 -21.39 41.62
N ALA A 13 -7.86 -22.31 41.42
CA ALA A 13 -7.93 -23.56 42.17
C ALA A 13 -6.68 -24.43 41.91
N PRO A 14 -6.16 -25.17 42.92
CA PRO A 14 -4.99 -26.01 42.74
C PRO A 14 -5.26 -27.15 41.76
N ALA A 15 -4.32 -27.38 40.86
CA ALA A 15 -4.39 -28.41 39.83
C ALA A 15 -4.51 -29.81 40.44
N ASN A 16 -5.63 -30.47 40.17
CA ASN A 16 -5.86 -31.87 40.55
C ASN A 16 -4.99 -32.78 39.67
N LYS A 17 -4.12 -33.60 40.29
CA LYS A 17 -3.26 -34.56 39.59
C LYS A 17 -4.08 -35.76 39.13
N GLY A 18 -4.59 -35.71 37.89
CA GLY A 18 -5.07 -36.89 37.16
C GLY A 18 -3.92 -37.73 36.58
N PRO A 19 -4.12 -39.03 36.33
CA PRO A 19 -3.02 -39.98 36.12
C PRO A 19 -2.37 -39.89 34.74
N ALA A 20 -1.05 -40.05 34.75
CA ALA A 20 -0.12 -40.50 33.71
C ALA A 20 -0.36 -40.05 32.26
N ALA A 21 0.48 -39.09 31.82
CA ALA A 21 0.67 -38.70 30.44
C ALA A 21 1.02 -39.90 29.53
N THR A 22 0.17 -40.15 28.53
CA THR A 22 0.59 -40.90 27.34
C THR A 22 1.34 -39.92 26.44
N THR A 23 2.66 -40.07 26.39
CA THR A 23 3.58 -39.24 25.60
C THR A 23 3.30 -39.41 24.11
N LEU A 24 2.42 -38.59 23.55
CA LEU A 24 2.29 -38.43 22.10
C LEU A 24 3.54 -37.70 21.59
N ALA A 25 4.42 -38.46 20.93
CA ALA A 25 5.61 -37.93 20.28
C ALA A 25 5.24 -36.74 19.36
N PRO A 26 6.10 -35.71 19.27
CA PRO A 26 5.86 -34.56 18.40
C PRO A 26 5.81 -35.05 16.95
N ARG A 27 4.62 -35.04 16.37
CA ARG A 27 4.39 -35.39 14.97
C ARG A 27 5.09 -34.33 14.12
N VAL A 28 6.29 -34.64 13.63
CA VAL A 28 7.04 -33.80 12.70
C VAL A 28 6.13 -33.51 11.50
N ARG A 29 5.61 -32.28 11.45
CA ARG A 29 4.81 -31.78 10.33
C ARG A 29 5.76 -31.71 9.15
N ARG A 30 5.70 -32.67 8.23
CA ARG A 30 6.38 -32.60 6.93
C ARG A 30 5.90 -31.34 6.22
N THR A 31 6.65 -30.25 6.35
CA THR A 31 6.44 -29.04 5.55
C THR A 31 6.74 -29.41 4.10
N LEU A 32 5.75 -29.21 3.22
CA LEU A 32 5.94 -29.43 1.79
C LEU A 32 7.13 -28.56 1.32
N PRO A 33 8.20 -29.13 0.75
CA PRO A 33 9.42 -28.40 0.38
C PRO A 33 9.18 -27.32 -0.69
N LEU A 34 8.07 -27.43 -1.44
CA LEU A 34 7.60 -26.42 -2.38
C LEU A 34 7.27 -25.08 -1.69
N LEU A 35 6.66 -25.09 -0.51
CA LEU A 35 6.30 -23.85 0.19
C LEU A 35 7.55 -23.07 0.63
N GLY A 36 8.63 -23.78 1.01
CA GLY A 36 9.90 -23.18 1.38
C GLY A 36 10.64 -22.52 0.21
N SER A 37 10.59 -23.13 -0.97
CA SER A 37 11.18 -22.55 -2.19
C SER A 37 10.46 -21.28 -2.64
N VAL A 38 9.12 -21.26 -2.57
CA VAL A 38 8.31 -20.08 -2.93
C VAL A 38 8.45 -18.96 -1.89
N ALA A 39 8.63 -19.30 -0.61
CA ALA A 39 8.92 -18.32 0.44
C ALA A 39 10.26 -17.58 0.21
N CYS A 40 11.26 -18.25 -0.38
CA CYS A 40 12.53 -17.61 -0.77
C CYS A 40 12.34 -16.54 -1.85
N PHE A 41 11.46 -16.78 -2.83
CA PHE A 41 11.07 -15.77 -3.83
C PHE A 41 10.30 -14.59 -3.22
N ARG A 42 9.65 -14.80 -2.07
CA ARG A 42 8.85 -13.78 -1.41
C ARG A 42 9.69 -12.67 -0.78
N THR A 43 10.84 -12.99 -0.18
CA THR A 43 11.70 -11.98 0.46
C THR A 43 13.05 -11.80 -0.21
N LEU A 44 13.43 -12.72 -1.11
CA LEU A 44 14.70 -12.75 -1.85
C LEU A 44 15.91 -12.37 -0.97
N PRO A 45 16.17 -13.11 0.12
CA PRO A 45 17.24 -12.78 1.07
C PRO A 45 18.63 -12.79 0.44
N GLN A 46 18.85 -13.62 -0.58
CA GLN A 46 20.10 -13.66 -1.36
C GLN A 46 20.34 -12.36 -2.13
N LEU A 47 19.29 -11.73 -2.68
CA LEU A 47 19.42 -10.43 -3.33
C LEU A 47 19.80 -9.36 -2.32
N ALA A 48 19.22 -9.39 -1.11
CA ALA A 48 19.55 -8.44 -0.05
C ALA A 48 21.05 -8.50 0.31
N VAL A 49 21.61 -9.70 0.44
CA VAL A 49 23.05 -9.91 0.73
C VAL A 49 23.95 -9.44 -0.42
N TYR A 50 23.59 -9.71 -1.68
CA TYR A 50 24.35 -9.21 -2.83
C TYR A 50 24.31 -7.69 -2.95
N THR A 51 23.17 -7.13 -2.58
CA THR A 51 22.86 -5.72 -2.72
C THR A 51 23.58 -4.85 -1.69
N GLU A 52 23.93 -5.39 -0.51
CA GLU A 52 24.74 -4.66 0.49
C GLU A 52 26.12 -4.24 -0.04
N LYS A 53 26.65 -4.91 -1.07
CA LYS A 53 27.92 -4.52 -1.70
C LYS A 53 27.82 -3.26 -2.58
N HIS A 54 26.62 -2.90 -3.05
CA HIS A 54 26.41 -1.77 -3.97
C HIS A 54 25.24 -0.90 -3.51
N GLN A 55 25.54 0.30 -3.00
CA GLN A 55 24.54 1.24 -2.47
C GLN A 55 23.41 1.58 -3.46
N ALA A 56 23.73 1.70 -4.75
CA ALA A 56 22.74 1.95 -5.80
C ALA A 56 21.74 0.79 -5.97
N LEU A 57 22.22 -0.45 -5.92
CA LEU A 57 21.34 -1.62 -5.96
C LEU A 57 20.48 -1.69 -4.69
N ALA A 58 21.02 -1.28 -3.53
CA ALA A 58 20.29 -1.27 -2.26
C ALA A 58 19.15 -0.26 -2.27
N PHE A 59 19.41 0.88 -2.87
CA PHE A 59 18.40 1.89 -3.09
C PHE A 59 17.30 1.38 -4.04
N LEU A 60 17.69 0.73 -5.15
CA LEU A 60 16.73 0.16 -6.11
C LEU A 60 15.88 -0.96 -5.49
N ASP A 61 16.49 -1.91 -4.78
CA ASP A 61 15.80 -2.99 -4.07
C ASP A 61 14.79 -2.41 -3.06
N THR A 62 15.21 -1.40 -2.30
CA THR A 62 14.35 -0.70 -1.35
C THR A 62 13.15 -0.04 -2.05
N CYS A 63 13.37 0.63 -3.18
CA CYS A 63 12.30 1.25 -3.95
C CYS A 63 11.32 0.20 -4.49
N LEU A 64 11.80 -0.90 -5.05
CA LEU A 64 10.96 -1.98 -5.56
C LEU A 64 10.16 -2.64 -4.43
N ARG A 65 10.76 -2.88 -3.26
CA ARG A 65 10.03 -3.32 -2.06
C ARG A 65 8.98 -2.30 -1.65
N GLY A 66 9.29 -1.01 -1.71
CA GLY A 66 8.33 0.07 -1.47
C GLY A 66 7.09 -0.04 -2.36
N VAL A 67 7.26 -0.29 -3.65
CA VAL A 67 6.13 -0.52 -4.57
C VAL A 67 5.36 -1.80 -4.21
N GLY A 68 6.06 -2.90 -3.90
CA GLY A 68 5.43 -4.15 -3.49
C GLY A 68 4.61 -4.03 -2.20
N GLN A 69 5.05 -3.19 -1.26
CA GLN A 69 4.41 -2.98 0.03
C GLN A 69 3.06 -2.25 -0.05
N CYS A 70 2.71 -1.63 -1.19
CA CYS A 70 1.35 -1.11 -1.41
C CYS A 70 0.28 -2.19 -1.17
N ASN A 71 0.60 -3.45 -1.51
CA ASN A 71 -0.28 -4.61 -1.29
C ASN A 71 0.36 -5.60 -0.29
N PHE A 72 1.15 -5.07 0.66
CA PHE A 72 1.81 -5.82 1.74
C PHE A 72 2.75 -6.93 1.26
N GLN A 73 3.39 -6.74 0.09
CA GLN A 73 4.39 -7.67 -0.45
C GLN A 73 5.80 -7.12 -0.29
N ASN A 74 6.54 -7.61 0.70
CA ASN A 74 7.96 -7.28 0.86
C ASN A 74 8.86 -8.06 -0.13
N SER A 75 8.61 -7.91 -1.43
CA SER A 75 9.36 -8.53 -2.53
C SER A 75 9.68 -7.50 -3.60
N PRO A 76 10.96 -7.34 -4.01
CA PRO A 76 11.31 -6.46 -5.11
C PRO A 76 10.74 -6.98 -6.45
N LEU A 77 10.58 -8.30 -6.60
CA LEU A 77 9.96 -8.89 -7.80
C LEU A 77 8.48 -8.53 -7.89
N SER A 78 7.73 -8.60 -6.77
CA SER A 78 6.33 -8.16 -6.75
C SER A 78 6.21 -6.68 -7.12
N GLY A 79 7.08 -5.83 -6.57
CA GLY A 79 7.10 -4.40 -6.92
C GLY A 79 7.38 -4.16 -8.40
N LEU A 80 8.36 -4.88 -8.98
CA LEU A 80 8.65 -4.81 -10.42
C LEU A 80 7.43 -5.24 -11.26
N LEU A 81 6.76 -6.33 -10.89
CA LEU A 81 5.55 -6.80 -11.57
C LEU A 81 4.41 -5.77 -11.48
N PHE A 82 4.24 -5.09 -10.34
CA PHE A 82 3.28 -4.00 -10.22
C PHE A 82 3.64 -2.81 -11.12
N LEU A 83 4.91 -2.41 -11.22
CA LEU A 83 5.33 -1.36 -12.15
C LEU A 83 5.08 -1.75 -13.61
N VAL A 84 5.33 -3.01 -13.98
CA VAL A 84 5.02 -3.51 -15.33
C VAL A 84 3.51 -3.46 -15.58
N ALA A 85 2.68 -3.91 -14.63
CA ALA A 85 1.22 -3.85 -14.73
C ALA A 85 0.72 -2.41 -14.88
N LEU A 86 1.26 -1.47 -14.09
CA LEU A 86 0.97 -0.04 -14.22
C LEU A 86 1.33 0.50 -15.61
N GLY A 87 2.50 0.11 -16.14
CA GLY A 87 2.96 0.54 -17.46
C GLY A 87 2.15 -0.03 -18.62
N LEU A 88 1.59 -1.23 -18.44
CA LEU A 88 0.67 -1.85 -19.39
C LEU A 88 -0.76 -1.30 -19.28
N SER A 89 -1.12 -0.64 -18.17
CA SER A 89 -2.46 -0.05 -18.02
C SER A 89 -2.73 1.06 -19.05
N THR A 90 -4.00 1.47 -19.14
CA THR A 90 -4.42 2.61 -19.98
C THR A 90 -3.75 3.93 -19.61
N GLN A 91 -3.19 4.04 -18.39
CA GLN A 91 -2.45 5.20 -17.91
C GLN A 91 -1.01 5.23 -18.46
N GLY A 92 -0.49 4.08 -18.90
CA GLY A 92 0.81 3.92 -19.56
C GLY A 92 2.01 4.20 -18.67
N LEU A 93 3.17 4.44 -19.30
CA LEU A 93 4.45 4.67 -18.62
C LEU A 93 4.48 5.94 -17.76
N ARG A 94 3.55 6.87 -17.96
CA ARG A 94 3.45 8.09 -17.15
C ARG A 94 3.07 7.76 -15.70
N MET A 95 2.14 6.83 -15.50
CA MET A 95 1.77 6.33 -14.17
C MET A 95 2.99 5.73 -13.45
N VAL A 96 3.77 4.93 -14.18
CA VAL A 96 5.01 4.33 -13.66
C VAL A 96 6.00 5.40 -13.22
N ALA A 97 6.24 6.42 -14.05
CA ALA A 97 7.16 7.50 -13.72
C ALA A 97 6.74 8.27 -12.46
N PHE A 98 5.44 8.51 -12.28
CA PHE A 98 4.91 9.24 -11.12
C PHE A 98 4.99 8.38 -9.84
N ALA A 99 4.62 7.10 -9.93
CA ALA A 99 4.79 6.14 -8.84
C ALA A 99 6.26 6.02 -8.41
N LEU A 100 7.18 5.94 -9.38
CA LEU A 100 8.63 5.90 -9.15
C LEU A 100 9.13 7.20 -8.53
N LEU A 101 8.68 8.35 -9.00
CA LEU A 101 9.06 9.64 -8.42
C LEU A 101 8.66 9.70 -6.93
N GLY A 102 7.47 9.22 -6.59
CA GLY A 102 7.02 9.16 -5.20
C GLY A 102 7.91 8.26 -4.33
N VAL A 103 8.08 6.99 -4.72
CA VAL A 103 8.87 6.03 -3.93
C VAL A 103 10.34 6.43 -3.80
N VAL A 104 10.94 6.97 -4.87
CA VAL A 104 12.33 7.45 -4.87
C VAL A 104 12.47 8.65 -3.94
N SER A 105 11.54 9.61 -4.01
CA SER A 105 11.57 10.81 -3.16
C SER A 105 11.49 10.47 -1.67
N ALA A 106 10.56 9.59 -1.29
CA ALA A 106 10.42 9.14 0.09
C ALA A 106 11.61 8.31 0.58
N THR A 107 12.12 7.42 -0.25
CA THR A 107 13.29 6.60 0.09
C THR A 107 14.54 7.46 0.24
N ALA A 108 14.77 8.40 -0.68
CA ALA A 108 15.86 9.36 -0.61
C ALA A 108 15.76 10.25 0.63
N PHE A 109 14.58 10.81 0.91
CA PHE A 109 14.34 11.59 2.12
C PHE A 109 14.64 10.78 3.39
N SER A 110 14.19 9.53 3.45
CA SER A 110 14.47 8.63 4.56
C SER A 110 15.98 8.38 4.74
N CYS A 111 16.72 8.18 3.65
CA CYS A 111 18.18 8.06 3.68
C CYS A 111 18.85 9.34 4.20
N LEU A 112 18.46 10.51 3.68
CA LEU A 112 19.03 11.81 4.05
C LEU A 112 18.79 12.15 5.52
N MET A 113 17.61 11.82 6.05
CA MET A 113 17.27 12.05 7.45
C MET A 113 17.76 10.95 8.40
N GLY A 114 18.43 9.91 7.89
CA GLY A 114 18.96 8.83 8.72
C GLY A 114 17.88 8.05 9.47
N LEU A 115 16.66 7.96 8.93
CA LEU A 115 15.56 7.22 9.57
C LEU A 115 15.87 5.73 9.66
N ASP A 116 15.06 4.99 10.43
CA ASP A 116 15.24 3.56 10.68
C ASP A 116 15.55 2.76 9.41
N ARG A 117 16.75 2.17 9.37
CA ARG A 117 17.26 1.42 8.22
C ARG A 117 16.48 0.13 7.98
N SER A 118 15.96 -0.51 9.03
CA SER A 118 15.17 -1.75 8.92
C SER A 118 13.82 -1.50 8.28
N LEU A 119 13.11 -0.45 8.71
CA LEU A 119 11.83 -0.03 8.12
C LEU A 119 12.02 0.44 6.69
N ARG A 120 13.09 1.20 6.43
CA ARG A 120 13.45 1.64 5.08
C ARG A 120 13.74 0.44 4.18
N ALA A 121 14.62 -0.49 4.56
CA ALA A 121 14.98 -1.66 3.76
C ALA A 121 13.78 -2.59 3.48
N ALA A 122 12.78 -2.62 4.37
CA ALA A 122 11.53 -3.33 4.15
C ALA A 122 10.56 -2.60 3.21
N GLY A 123 10.90 -1.40 2.70
CA GLY A 123 10.05 -0.59 1.84
C GLY A 123 8.95 0.19 2.55
N LEU A 124 8.92 0.20 3.89
CA LEU A 124 7.80 0.75 4.68
C LEU A 124 7.73 2.28 4.65
N HIS A 125 8.83 2.96 4.33
CA HIS A 125 8.83 4.40 4.11
C HIS A 125 8.40 4.79 2.68
N GLY A 126 8.38 3.85 1.72
CA GLY A 126 8.19 4.17 0.30
C GLY A 126 6.78 3.93 -0.25
N TYR A 127 6.02 2.99 0.30
CA TYR A 127 4.75 2.56 -0.31
C TYR A 127 3.66 3.63 -0.29
N ASN A 128 3.53 4.37 0.82
CA ASN A 128 2.57 5.48 0.91
C ASN A 128 2.87 6.54 -0.16
N ALA A 129 4.15 6.85 -0.38
CA ALA A 129 4.58 7.78 -1.41
C ALA A 129 4.40 7.26 -2.84
N THR A 130 4.49 5.94 -3.05
CA THR A 130 4.15 5.31 -4.33
C THR A 130 2.70 5.60 -4.69
N LEU A 131 1.78 5.41 -3.73
CA LEU A 131 0.36 5.72 -3.90
C LEU A 131 0.11 7.21 -4.09
N VAL A 132 0.88 8.09 -3.42
CA VAL A 132 0.84 9.54 -3.68
C VAL A 132 1.13 9.84 -5.15
N GLY A 133 2.20 9.24 -5.71
CA GLY A 133 2.52 9.37 -7.13
C GLY A 133 1.37 8.93 -8.04
N CYS A 134 0.80 7.76 -7.77
CA CYS A 134 -0.35 7.26 -8.53
C CYS A 134 -1.57 8.18 -8.42
N ALA A 135 -1.88 8.70 -7.22
CA ALA A 135 -3.01 9.58 -6.99
C ALA A 135 -2.85 10.92 -7.69
N VAL A 136 -1.67 11.53 -7.60
CA VAL A 136 -1.40 12.77 -8.32
C VAL A 136 -1.50 12.53 -9.82
N HIS A 137 -0.99 11.41 -10.36
CA HIS A 137 -1.17 11.10 -11.79
C HIS A 137 -2.65 10.98 -12.17
N THR A 138 -3.44 10.27 -11.36
CA THR A 138 -4.85 9.98 -11.64
C THR A 138 -5.73 11.22 -11.56
N PHE A 139 -5.48 12.09 -10.58
CA PHE A 139 -6.34 13.23 -10.30
C PHE A 139 -5.84 14.55 -10.85
N PHE A 140 -4.55 14.70 -11.20
CA PHE A 140 -4.03 15.95 -11.76
C PHE A 140 -4.40 16.08 -13.24
N THR A 141 -5.04 17.19 -13.60
CA THR A 141 -5.50 17.46 -14.97
C THR A 141 -4.70 18.55 -15.68
N GLY A 142 -3.66 19.08 -15.03
CA GLY A 142 -2.85 20.15 -15.62
C GLY A 142 -1.76 19.66 -16.56
N ASP A 143 -1.37 20.54 -17.49
CA ASP A 143 -0.24 20.30 -18.42
C ASP A 143 1.13 20.65 -17.80
N ALA A 144 1.12 21.25 -16.60
CA ALA A 144 2.33 21.71 -15.91
C ALA A 144 3.03 20.57 -15.15
N TYR A 145 3.79 19.74 -15.88
CA TYR A 145 4.55 18.61 -15.32
C TYR A 145 5.47 18.98 -14.14
N GLY A 146 6.06 20.17 -14.17
CA GLY A 146 6.93 20.64 -13.08
C GLY A 146 6.18 20.79 -11.75
N VAL A 147 4.94 21.29 -11.80
CA VAL A 147 4.11 21.48 -10.61
C VAL A 147 3.69 20.13 -10.02
N ALA A 148 3.22 19.20 -10.87
CA ALA A 148 2.85 17.86 -10.42
C ALA A 148 4.04 17.12 -9.78
N SER A 149 5.22 17.22 -10.38
CA SER A 149 6.44 16.59 -9.86
C SER A 149 6.83 17.16 -8.49
N LEU A 150 6.78 18.48 -8.33
CA LEU A 150 7.04 19.15 -7.05
C LEU A 150 6.04 18.71 -5.97
N VAL A 151 4.75 18.67 -6.32
CA VAL A 151 3.69 18.20 -5.42
C VAL A 151 3.95 16.77 -4.97
N ILE A 152 4.32 15.86 -5.90
CA ILE A 152 4.65 14.48 -5.56
C ILE A 152 5.81 14.42 -4.59
N VAL A 153 6.90 15.16 -4.83
CA VAL A 153 8.06 15.19 -3.94
C VAL A 153 7.66 15.65 -2.53
N LEU A 154 6.93 16.77 -2.42
CA LEU A 154 6.52 17.35 -1.14
C LEU A 154 5.57 16.41 -0.37
N LEU A 155 4.57 15.86 -1.05
CA LEU A 155 3.63 14.92 -0.43
C LEU A 155 4.29 13.58 -0.08
N SER A 156 5.30 13.15 -0.84
CA SER A 156 6.09 11.95 -0.53
C SER A 156 6.87 12.14 0.77
N ILE A 157 7.54 13.29 0.92
CA ILE A 157 8.22 13.66 2.17
C ILE A 157 7.22 13.70 3.34
N LEU A 158 6.08 14.38 3.14
CA LEU A 158 5.02 14.44 4.14
C LEU A 158 4.52 13.05 4.54
N SER A 159 4.35 12.13 3.58
CA SER A 159 3.90 10.77 3.87
C SER A 159 4.90 10.00 4.75
N VAL A 160 6.20 10.23 4.60
CA VAL A 160 7.22 9.63 5.48
C VAL A 160 7.12 10.21 6.88
N LEU A 161 6.99 11.54 7.01
CA LEU A 161 6.82 12.20 8.30
C LEU A 161 5.58 11.70 9.03
N LEU A 162 4.44 11.63 8.34
CA LEU A 162 3.19 11.09 8.86
C LEU A 162 3.32 9.61 9.23
N ALA A 163 4.02 8.80 8.43
CA ALA A 163 4.27 7.40 8.77
C ALA A 163 5.07 7.27 10.07
N THR A 164 6.16 8.04 10.23
CA THR A 164 6.96 8.02 11.47
C THR A 164 6.20 8.52 12.68
N ALA A 165 5.45 9.62 12.54
CA ALA A 165 4.64 10.19 13.61
C ALA A 165 3.52 9.23 14.03
N THR A 166 2.80 8.65 13.07
CA THR A 166 1.73 7.68 13.34
C THR A 166 2.27 6.41 13.99
N ALA A 167 3.42 5.90 13.52
CA ALA A 167 4.06 4.74 14.13
C ALA A 167 4.48 4.99 15.58
N SER A 168 4.88 6.22 15.92
CA SER A 168 5.23 6.60 17.30
C SER A 168 4.01 6.81 18.22
N ALA A 169 2.86 7.17 17.64
CA ALA A 169 1.62 7.43 18.39
C ALA A 169 0.79 6.16 18.62
N LEU A 170 0.94 5.16 17.76
CA LEU A 170 0.23 3.90 17.87
C LEU A 170 0.87 2.95 18.90
N PRO A 171 0.07 2.12 19.59
CA PRO A 171 0.57 1.00 20.37
C PRO A 171 1.55 0.12 19.57
N PRO A 172 2.62 -0.41 20.22
CA PRO A 172 3.56 -1.31 19.56
C PRO A 172 2.85 -2.49 18.89
N GLY A 173 3.18 -2.72 17.62
CA GLY A 173 2.62 -3.83 16.81
C GLY A 173 1.45 -3.44 15.90
N LEU A 174 0.89 -2.24 16.03
CA LEU A 174 -0.12 -1.76 15.08
C LEU A 174 0.52 -1.11 13.84
N PRO A 175 0.14 -1.52 12.62
CA PRO A 175 0.67 -0.94 11.39
C PRO A 175 0.01 0.41 11.09
N THR A 176 0.75 1.31 10.46
CA THR A 176 0.23 2.61 9.99
C THR A 176 -0.67 2.50 8.76
N LEU A 177 -0.56 1.39 8.02
CA LEU A 177 -1.28 1.15 6.76
C LEU A 177 -1.18 2.38 5.81
N THR A 178 -2.19 2.58 4.98
CA THR A 178 -2.22 3.68 4.01
C THR A 178 -2.70 5.02 4.61
N PHE A 179 -2.77 5.15 5.95
CA PHE A 179 -3.17 6.40 6.59
C PHE A 179 -2.28 7.60 6.20
N PRO A 180 -0.94 7.48 6.16
CA PRO A 180 -0.08 8.58 5.73
C PRO A 180 -0.37 9.04 4.29
N PHE A 181 -0.62 8.09 3.37
CA PHE A 181 -1.07 8.39 2.00
C PHE A 181 -2.42 9.14 2.02
N GLN A 182 -3.40 8.63 2.77
CA GLN A 182 -4.76 9.18 2.78
C GLN A 182 -4.78 10.65 3.24
N VAL A 183 -4.06 10.96 4.31
CA VAL A 183 -3.93 12.34 4.82
C VAL A 183 -3.22 13.23 3.81
N SER A 184 -2.16 12.75 3.17
CA SER A 184 -1.42 13.52 2.15
C SER A 184 -2.32 13.91 0.97
N ILE A 185 -3.16 13.00 0.49
CA ILE A 185 -4.09 13.26 -0.62
C ILE A 185 -5.26 14.15 -0.20
N TRP A 186 -5.76 14.07 1.03
CA TRP A 186 -6.74 15.04 1.52
C TRP A 186 -6.17 16.46 1.57
N ILE A 187 -4.94 16.63 2.05
CA ILE A 187 -4.26 17.92 2.04
C ILE A 187 -4.11 18.44 0.61
N TYR A 188 -3.72 17.57 -0.33
CA TYR A 188 -3.65 17.92 -1.74
C TYR A 188 -5.00 18.38 -2.31
N ALA A 189 -6.07 17.60 -2.11
CA ALA A 189 -7.40 17.89 -2.59
C ALA A 189 -7.99 19.18 -1.99
N LEU A 190 -7.70 19.48 -0.72
CA LEU A 190 -8.10 20.74 -0.09
C LEU A 190 -7.29 21.92 -0.62
N SER A 191 -5.99 21.71 -0.85
CA SER A 191 -5.11 22.74 -1.40
C SER A 191 -5.54 23.17 -2.80
N THR A 192 -6.08 22.25 -3.62
CA THR A 192 -6.54 22.58 -4.97
C THR A 192 -7.78 23.48 -4.98
N GLN A 193 -8.54 23.53 -3.87
CA GLN A 193 -9.64 24.48 -3.71
C GLN A 193 -9.16 25.91 -3.46
N LEU A 194 -8.00 26.06 -2.81
CA LEU A 194 -7.40 27.36 -2.49
C LEU A 194 -6.46 27.86 -3.58
N TYR A 195 -5.89 26.94 -4.37
CA TYR A 195 -4.92 27.23 -5.42
C TYR A 195 -5.38 26.65 -6.76
N PRO A 196 -6.12 27.41 -7.58
CA PRO A 196 -6.64 26.94 -8.87
C PRO A 196 -5.57 26.52 -9.89
N SER A 197 -4.32 26.93 -9.68
CA SER A 197 -3.15 26.49 -10.46
C SER A 197 -2.82 25.01 -10.26
N LEU A 198 -3.23 24.41 -9.14
CA LEU A 198 -3.19 22.97 -8.89
C LEU A 198 -4.44 22.35 -9.49
N GLN A 199 -4.49 22.24 -10.82
CA GLN A 199 -5.65 21.69 -11.53
C GLN A 199 -5.87 20.21 -11.17
N THR A 200 -7.06 19.89 -10.67
CA THR A 200 -7.49 18.51 -10.37
C THR A 200 -8.77 18.16 -11.09
N MET A 201 -9.01 16.86 -11.29
CA MET A 201 -10.30 16.35 -11.75
C MET A 201 -11.38 16.87 -10.80
N ALA A 202 -12.46 17.40 -11.39
CA ALA A 202 -13.61 17.82 -10.64
C ALA A 202 -14.19 16.61 -9.89
N PHE A 203 -14.24 16.69 -8.56
CA PHE A 203 -14.96 15.70 -7.78
C PHE A 203 -16.45 15.78 -8.13
N PRO A 204 -17.14 14.64 -8.28
CA PRO A 204 -18.58 14.66 -8.49
C PRO A 204 -19.27 15.40 -7.34
N ALA A 205 -20.24 16.25 -7.66
CA ALA A 205 -20.98 16.97 -6.64
C ALA A 205 -21.62 15.99 -5.63
N PRO A 206 -21.59 16.29 -4.33
CA PRO A 206 -22.20 15.42 -3.32
C PRO A 206 -23.69 15.26 -3.63
N ARG A 207 -24.14 14.02 -3.86
CA ARG A 207 -25.52 13.68 -4.14
C ARG A 207 -26.16 12.99 -2.94
N LEU A 208 -27.26 13.54 -2.43
CA LEU A 208 -28.09 12.88 -1.43
C LEU A 208 -28.93 11.82 -2.13
N VAL A 209 -28.60 10.54 -1.94
CA VAL A 209 -29.36 9.43 -2.51
C VAL A 209 -30.60 9.21 -1.65
N LEU A 210 -31.72 9.82 -2.04
CA LEU A 210 -33.00 9.75 -1.33
C LEU A 210 -33.82 8.50 -1.71
N ASN A 211 -33.62 7.97 -2.93
CA ASN A 211 -34.34 6.81 -3.45
C ASN A 211 -33.34 5.77 -3.98
N SER A 212 -33.14 4.68 -3.24
CA SER A 212 -32.43 3.50 -3.72
C SER A 212 -33.41 2.58 -4.45
N THR A 213 -33.48 2.69 -5.77
CA THR A 213 -34.19 1.69 -6.58
C THR A 213 -33.35 0.42 -6.59
N LEU A 214 -33.95 -0.71 -6.16
CA LEU A 214 -33.34 -2.02 -6.30
C LEU A 214 -33.32 -2.37 -7.80
N SER A 215 -32.19 -2.13 -8.44
CA SER A 215 -31.99 -2.53 -9.83
C SER A 215 -31.86 -4.05 -9.88
N THR A 216 -32.82 -4.73 -10.50
CA THR A 216 -32.71 -6.14 -10.89
C THR A 216 -31.81 -6.24 -12.13
N ALA A 217 -30.55 -5.83 -11.99
CA ALA A 217 -29.55 -6.02 -13.03
C ALA A 217 -29.15 -7.50 -13.07
N SER A 218 -29.33 -8.14 -14.22
CA SER A 218 -28.72 -9.44 -14.49
C SER A 218 -27.22 -9.24 -14.69
N TYR A 219 -26.39 -9.82 -13.82
CA TYR A 219 -24.93 -9.76 -13.93
C TYR A 219 -24.43 -10.92 -14.79
N ASP A 220 -23.64 -10.61 -15.81
CA ASP A 220 -22.88 -11.62 -16.55
C ASP A 220 -21.62 -12.01 -15.74
N SER A 221 -21.26 -13.29 -15.82
CA SER A 221 -20.03 -13.85 -15.25
C SER A 221 -18.78 -13.08 -15.69
N ALA A 222 -18.72 -12.62 -16.94
CA ALA A 222 -17.62 -11.81 -17.46
C ALA A 222 -17.57 -10.41 -16.78
N ALA A 223 -18.72 -9.80 -16.53
CA ALA A 223 -18.81 -8.52 -15.84
C ALA A 223 -18.36 -8.64 -14.37
N ILE A 224 -18.71 -9.74 -13.70
CA ILE A 224 -18.25 -10.03 -12.34
C ILE A 224 -16.73 -10.20 -12.32
N ALA A 225 -16.17 -10.99 -13.24
CA ALA A 225 -14.73 -11.20 -13.33
C ALA A 225 -13.98 -9.87 -13.56
N GLN A 226 -14.46 -9.04 -14.50
CA GLN A 226 -13.89 -7.72 -14.76
C GLN A 226 -13.94 -6.82 -13.52
N ALA A 227 -15.06 -6.80 -12.79
CA ALA A 227 -15.19 -6.01 -11.57
C ALA A 227 -14.21 -6.45 -10.48
N VAL A 228 -13.99 -7.76 -10.31
CA VAL A 228 -13.01 -8.29 -9.35
C VAL A 228 -11.60 -7.82 -9.68
N PHE A 229 -11.17 -7.93 -10.94
CA PHE A 229 -9.80 -7.53 -11.33
C PHE A 229 -9.62 -6.02 -11.33
N SER A 230 -10.61 -5.24 -11.77
CA SER A 230 -10.59 -3.78 -11.67
C SER A 230 -10.52 -3.33 -10.20
N GLY A 231 -11.25 -3.98 -9.29
CA GLY A 231 -11.16 -3.68 -7.86
C GLY A 231 -9.76 -3.90 -7.27
N ILE A 232 -9.02 -4.91 -7.76
CA ILE A 232 -7.61 -5.10 -7.38
C ILE A 232 -6.74 -3.99 -7.98
N ALA A 233 -6.95 -3.61 -9.24
CA ALA A 233 -6.19 -2.54 -9.89
C ALA A 233 -6.43 -1.16 -9.26
N GLU A 234 -7.65 -0.92 -8.75
CA GLU A 234 -8.03 0.31 -8.05
C GLU A 234 -7.23 0.54 -6.76
N THR A 235 -6.56 -0.48 -6.21
CA THR A 235 -5.59 -0.29 -5.11
C THR A 235 -4.44 0.64 -5.49
N PHE A 236 -4.09 0.71 -6.78
CA PHE A 236 -3.16 1.67 -7.36
C PHE A 236 -3.86 2.83 -8.09
N LEU A 237 -5.17 2.98 -7.90
CA LEU A 237 -6.02 4.00 -8.53
C LEU A 237 -6.13 3.84 -10.06
N VAL A 238 -5.98 2.61 -10.55
CA VAL A 238 -6.15 2.27 -11.96
C VAL A 238 -7.49 1.56 -12.14
N GLY A 239 -8.40 2.13 -12.92
CA GLY A 239 -9.74 1.55 -13.15
C GLY A 239 -9.78 0.36 -14.13
N ASP A 240 -8.70 0.15 -14.88
CA ASP A 240 -8.61 -0.92 -15.88
C ASP A 240 -7.54 -1.94 -15.48
N TRP A 241 -7.88 -3.23 -15.50
CA TRP A 241 -6.97 -4.30 -15.09
C TRP A 241 -6.06 -4.81 -16.23
N PHE A 242 -6.38 -4.52 -17.50
CA PHE A 242 -5.57 -4.88 -18.67
C PHE A 242 -5.79 -3.90 -19.85
N PRO A 243 -4.74 -3.59 -20.66
CA PRO A 243 -4.91 -2.79 -21.88
C PRO A 243 -5.84 -3.49 -22.86
N GLY A 244 -7.03 -2.91 -23.08
CA GLY A 244 -8.03 -3.46 -23.99
C GLY A 244 -9.16 -4.24 -23.33
N SER A 245 -9.28 -4.24 -22.00
CA SER A 245 -10.58 -4.61 -21.40
C SER A 245 -11.62 -3.62 -21.94
N LEU A 246 -12.54 -4.11 -22.80
CA LEU A 246 -13.56 -3.29 -23.42
C LEU A 246 -14.34 -2.61 -22.28
N ARG A 247 -14.15 -1.30 -22.14
CA ARG A 247 -15.06 -0.47 -21.37
C ARG A 247 -16.38 -0.54 -22.11
N SER A 248 -17.27 -1.46 -21.70
CA SER A 248 -18.60 -1.57 -22.29
C SER A 248 -19.21 -0.17 -22.27
N SER A 249 -19.62 0.28 -23.44
CA SER A 249 -19.98 1.66 -23.79
C SER A 249 -21.28 2.10 -23.12
N ARG A 250 -21.30 2.20 -21.79
CA ARG A 250 -22.43 2.72 -21.01
C ARG A 250 -21.98 3.74 -19.96
N GLN A 251 -21.27 4.77 -20.42
CA GLN A 251 -21.35 6.09 -19.80
C GLN A 251 -21.24 7.17 -20.87
N ARG A 252 -22.40 7.52 -21.46
CA ARG A 252 -22.81 8.88 -21.83
C ARG A 252 -24.34 8.90 -21.95
N PRO A 253 -25.01 10.04 -21.71
CA PRO A 253 -24.68 11.16 -20.83
C PRO A 253 -25.35 11.03 -19.45
#